data_AF-A0A1B0YX02-F1
#
_entry.id   AF-A0A1B0YX02-F1
#
_cell.length_a   1.000
_cell.length_b   1.000
_cell.length_c   1.000
_cell.angle_alpha   90.00
_cell.angle_beta   90.00
_cell.angle_gamma   90.00
#
_symmetry.space_group_name_H-M   'P 1'
#
loop_
_entity.id
_entity.type
_entity.pdbx_description
1 polymer ?
#
loop_
_entity_poly.entity_id
_entity_poly.type
_entity_poly.pdbx_seq_one_letter_code
_entity_poly.pdbx_strand_id
1 'polypeptide(L)'
;PSQAMWSLGDKIASSIVAQTAGIPTLPWSGTALTVEWTENDQRKKIINVPTDVYELGCIQDVEDGLKAAEKVGYPVMVKASEGGGGKGIRKVNCADDFPNLFRQVQAEVPGSPIFVMQLAKHARHLEVQILADQYGNAISLFGRDCSVQRRHQKIIEEASATIATSDVFEDMERCAVKLAKMVGYVSAGTVEYLYSQDGSFYFLELNPRLQVEHPCTEMVADV
;
A
#
# COMPACT_ATOMS: atom_id res chain seq x y z
N PRO A 1 13.94 -11.15 -0.55
CA PRO A 1 14.86 -11.07 -1.73
C PRO A 1 14.71 -9.72 -2.43
N SER A 2 15.69 -9.23 -3.20
CA SER A 2 15.67 -7.89 -3.80
C SER A 2 14.45 -7.63 -4.69
N GLN A 3 14.06 -8.61 -5.51
CA GLN A 3 12.91 -8.49 -6.40
C GLN A 3 11.57 -8.33 -5.63
N ALA A 4 11.39 -9.11 -4.55
CA ALA A 4 10.21 -8.97 -3.69
C ALA A 4 10.20 -7.63 -2.95
N MET A 5 11.37 -7.14 -2.53
CA MET A 5 11.48 -5.82 -1.87
C MET A 5 11.14 -4.68 -2.83
N TRP A 6 11.57 -4.74 -4.09
CA TRP A 6 11.23 -3.71 -5.08
C TRP A 6 9.75 -3.76 -5.47
N SER A 7 9.24 -4.94 -5.82
CA SER A 7 7.86 -5.11 -6.30
C SER A 7 6.80 -4.77 -5.25
N LEU A 8 7.16 -4.76 -3.97
CA LEU A 8 6.24 -4.51 -2.86
C LEU A 8 6.55 -3.25 -2.05
N GLY A 9 7.82 -2.84 -1.96
CA GLY A 9 8.22 -1.66 -1.19
C GLY A 9 7.93 -0.36 -1.92
N ASP A 10 7.85 -0.39 -3.26
CA ASP A 10 7.37 0.73 -4.05
C ASP A 10 5.83 0.74 -4.08
N LYS A 11 5.20 1.89 -3.80
CA LYS A 11 3.74 2.01 -3.66
C LYS A 11 2.99 1.82 -4.98
N ILE A 12 3.59 2.25 -6.10
CA ILE A 12 3.00 2.12 -7.44
C ILE A 12 3.06 0.65 -7.85
N ALA A 13 4.24 0.04 -7.79
CA ALA A 13 4.45 -1.35 -8.15
C ALA A 13 3.60 -2.28 -7.27
N SER A 14 3.59 -2.07 -5.95
CA SER A 14 2.81 -2.89 -5.02
C SER A 14 1.31 -2.77 -5.23
N SER A 15 0.81 -1.58 -5.60
CA SER A 15 -0.60 -1.38 -5.96
C SER A 15 -0.98 -2.13 -7.25
N ILE A 16 -0.10 -2.16 -8.26
CA ILE A 16 -0.31 -2.94 -9.48
C ILE A 16 -0.33 -4.44 -9.17
N VAL A 17 0.58 -4.92 -8.32
CA VAL A 17 0.60 -6.32 -7.87
C VAL A 17 -0.66 -6.66 -7.08
N ALA A 18 -1.11 -5.78 -6.18
CA ALA A 18 -2.35 -5.95 -5.42
C ALA A 18 -3.59 -6.03 -6.34
N GLN A 19 -3.68 -5.14 -7.33
CA GLN A 19 -4.74 -5.18 -8.35
C GLN A 19 -4.70 -6.48 -9.16
N THR A 20 -3.50 -6.95 -9.52
CA THR A 20 -3.30 -8.25 -10.21
C THR A 20 -3.75 -9.41 -9.33
N ALA A 21 -3.57 -9.31 -8.01
CA ALA A 21 -4.08 -10.28 -7.04
C ALA A 21 -5.59 -10.14 -6.78
N GLY A 22 -6.28 -9.17 -7.37
CA GLY A 22 -7.69 -8.88 -7.11
C GLY A 22 -7.95 -8.31 -5.71
N ILE A 23 -6.93 -7.73 -5.07
CA ILE A 23 -7.05 -7.08 -3.76
C ILE A 23 -7.56 -5.65 -4.00
N PRO A 24 -8.61 -5.19 -3.29
CA PRO A 24 -9.15 -3.85 -3.49
C PRO A 24 -8.10 -2.77 -3.24
N THR A 25 -8.02 -1.77 -4.11
CA THR A 25 -7.21 -0.55 -3.94
C THR A 25 -8.12 0.67 -4.02
N LEU A 26 -7.73 1.77 -3.38
CA LEU A 26 -8.43 3.04 -3.58
C LEU A 26 -8.21 3.54 -5.01
N PRO A 27 -9.16 4.31 -5.58
CA PRO A 27 -8.94 5.00 -6.84
C PRO A 27 -7.65 5.83 -6.81
N TRP A 28 -6.81 5.62 -7.82
CA TRP A 28 -5.52 6.29 -8.01
C TRP A 28 -5.16 6.41 -9.50
N SER A 29 -4.08 7.10 -9.83
CA SER A 29 -3.61 7.32 -11.21
C SER A 29 -3.44 6.00 -11.99
N GLY A 30 -3.02 4.92 -11.32
CA GLY A 30 -2.88 3.58 -11.90
C GLY A 30 -4.05 2.62 -11.63
N THR A 31 -5.27 3.14 -11.39
CA THR A 31 -6.45 2.28 -11.22
C THR A 31 -6.62 1.34 -12.41
N ALA A 32 -6.87 0.06 -12.13
CA ALA A 32 -7.04 -1.02 -13.12
C ALA A 32 -5.78 -1.44 -13.89
N LEU A 33 -4.60 -0.94 -13.52
CA LEU A 33 -3.33 -1.49 -14.01
C LEU A 33 -3.06 -2.86 -13.40
N THR A 34 -2.87 -3.85 -14.25
CA THR A 34 -2.54 -5.23 -13.85
C THR A 34 -1.43 -5.75 -14.74
N VAL A 35 -0.74 -6.78 -14.28
CA VAL A 35 0.26 -7.50 -15.09
C VAL A 35 -0.22 -8.90 -15.41
N GLU A 36 0.16 -9.41 -16.58
CA GLU A 36 -0.05 -10.83 -16.86
C GLU A 36 0.81 -11.68 -15.93
N TRP A 37 0.19 -12.65 -15.26
CA TRP A 37 0.88 -13.56 -14.35
C TRP A 37 0.68 -15.01 -14.82
N THR A 38 1.55 -15.44 -15.72
CA THR A 38 1.43 -16.73 -16.43
C THR A 38 1.66 -17.92 -15.49
N GLU A 39 1.27 -19.12 -15.91
CA GLU A 39 1.52 -20.34 -15.12
C GLU A 39 3.01 -20.56 -14.80
N ASN A 40 3.91 -20.13 -15.69
CA ASN A 40 5.35 -20.23 -15.47
C ASN A 40 5.83 -19.25 -14.39
N ASP A 41 5.28 -18.04 -14.38
CA ASP A 41 5.57 -17.01 -13.38
C ASP A 41 5.06 -17.42 -12.00
N GLN A 42 3.88 -18.05 -11.96
CA GLN A 42 3.30 -18.65 -10.75
C GLN A 42 4.20 -19.75 -10.19
N ARG A 43 4.71 -20.65 -11.03
CA ARG A 43 5.64 -21.71 -10.61
C ARG A 43 6.94 -21.16 -10.05
N LYS A 44 7.45 -20.07 -10.64
CA LYS A 44 8.69 -19.41 -10.19
C LYS A 44 8.47 -18.46 -9.02
N LYS A 45 7.21 -18.15 -8.67
CA LYS A 45 6.82 -17.13 -7.67
C LYS A 45 7.47 -15.78 -7.97
N ILE A 46 7.55 -15.45 -9.26
CA ILE A 46 8.10 -14.20 -9.74
C ILE A 46 6.93 -13.37 -10.26
N ILE A 47 6.82 -12.16 -9.76
CA ILE A 47 6.07 -11.11 -10.43
C ILE A 47 7.03 -9.98 -10.76
N ASN A 48 6.89 -9.43 -11.95
CA ASN A 48 7.60 -8.23 -12.34
C ASN A 48 6.56 -7.23 -12.84
N VAL A 49 6.71 -5.98 -12.45
CA VAL A 49 5.92 -4.88 -13.00
C VAL A 49 6.73 -4.29 -14.14
N PRO A 50 6.33 -4.51 -15.42
CA PRO A 50 7.03 -3.93 -16.55
C PRO A 50 7.09 -2.39 -16.43
N THR A 51 8.19 -1.79 -16.89
CA THR A 51 8.40 -0.34 -16.77
C THR A 51 7.32 0.47 -17.47
N ASP A 52 6.85 0.01 -18.62
CA ASP A 52 5.74 0.64 -19.36
C ASP A 52 4.43 0.61 -18.57
N VAL A 53 4.12 -0.51 -17.91
CA VAL A 53 2.93 -0.60 -17.02
C VAL A 53 3.12 0.28 -15.78
N TYR A 54 4.33 0.30 -15.21
CA TYR A 54 4.66 1.14 -14.05
C TYR A 54 4.48 2.63 -14.36
N GLU A 55 5.02 3.09 -15.50
CA GLU A 55 4.97 4.49 -15.94
C GLU A 55 3.55 5.01 -16.15
N LEU A 56 2.59 4.13 -16.51
CA LEU A 56 1.17 4.49 -16.61
C LEU A 56 0.55 4.85 -15.25
N GLY A 57 1.12 4.38 -14.13
CA GLY A 57 0.69 4.75 -12.79
C GLY A 57 1.32 6.04 -12.27
N CYS A 58 2.40 6.49 -12.92
CA CYS A 58 3.19 7.67 -12.54
C CYS A 58 2.62 8.96 -13.13
N ILE A 59 2.78 10.05 -12.39
CA ILE A 59 2.51 11.41 -12.83
C ILE A 59 3.80 12.01 -13.38
N GLN A 60 3.80 12.32 -14.66
CA GLN A 60 4.99 12.83 -15.36
C GLN A 60 5.24 14.32 -15.07
N ASP A 61 4.16 15.10 -15.00
CA ASP A 61 4.21 16.53 -14.77
C ASP A 61 2.93 17.06 -14.08
N VAL A 62 2.89 18.37 -13.85
CA VAL A 62 1.77 19.03 -13.18
C VAL A 62 0.45 18.89 -13.97
N GLU A 63 0.49 18.91 -15.30
CA GLU A 63 -0.71 18.84 -16.14
C GLU A 63 -1.32 17.43 -16.11
N ASP A 64 -0.47 16.41 -16.21
CA ASP A 64 -0.85 15.01 -16.04
C ASP A 64 -1.44 14.78 -14.63
N GLY A 65 -0.81 15.35 -13.60
CA GLY A 65 -1.27 15.27 -12.22
C GLY A 65 -2.65 15.92 -12.00
N LEU A 66 -2.92 17.05 -12.64
CA LEU A 66 -4.23 17.72 -12.60
C LEU A 66 -5.32 16.84 -13.24
N LYS A 67 -5.05 16.24 -14.40
CA LYS A 67 -5.98 15.32 -15.08
C LYS A 67 -6.27 14.10 -14.22
N ALA A 68 -5.23 13.50 -13.62
CA ALA A 68 -5.39 12.36 -12.73
C ALA A 68 -6.21 12.72 -11.48
N ALA A 69 -5.96 13.89 -10.87
CA ALA A 69 -6.69 14.36 -9.71
C ALA A 69 -8.18 14.64 -10.02
N GLU A 70 -8.48 15.18 -11.19
CA GLU A 70 -9.87 15.38 -11.65
C GLU A 70 -10.59 14.03 -11.87
N LYS A 71 -9.93 13.07 -12.52
CA LYS A 71 -10.46 11.71 -12.74
C LYS A 71 -10.72 10.96 -11.44
N VAL A 72 -9.81 11.07 -10.47
CA VAL A 72 -9.94 10.43 -9.14
C VAL A 72 -10.99 11.15 -8.28
N GLY A 73 -11.10 12.48 -8.42
CA GLY A 73 -12.01 13.33 -7.66
C GLY A 73 -11.40 13.84 -6.36
N TYR A 74 -11.46 15.16 -6.18
CA TYR A 74 -10.96 15.83 -4.98
C TYR A 74 -11.81 15.55 -3.72
N PRO A 75 -11.21 15.58 -2.51
CA PRO A 75 -9.79 15.77 -2.23
C PRO A 75 -8.93 14.54 -2.57
N VAL A 76 -7.71 14.78 -3.02
CA VAL A 76 -6.73 13.73 -3.37
C VAL A 76 -5.45 13.84 -2.54
N MET A 77 -4.64 12.79 -2.59
CA MET A 77 -3.30 12.72 -2.03
C MET A 77 -2.29 12.63 -3.17
N VAL A 78 -1.32 13.53 -3.19
CA VAL A 78 -0.12 13.45 -4.04
C VAL A 78 0.97 12.79 -3.21
N LYS A 79 1.55 11.69 -3.71
CA LYS A 79 2.53 10.90 -2.97
C LYS A 79 3.74 10.57 -3.83
N ALA A 80 4.94 10.76 -3.29
CA ALA A 80 6.15 10.14 -3.80
C ALA A 80 6.12 8.64 -3.49
N SER A 81 6.49 7.81 -4.47
CA SER A 81 6.46 6.36 -4.35
C SER A 81 7.47 5.87 -3.32
N GLU A 82 8.68 6.44 -3.33
CA GLU A 82 9.79 6.05 -2.45
C GLU A 82 9.82 6.82 -1.12
N GLY A 83 8.81 7.64 -0.84
CA GLY A 83 8.70 8.40 0.41
C GLY A 83 8.35 7.52 1.61
N GLY A 84 9.20 7.45 2.62
CA GLY A 84 8.94 6.73 3.88
C GLY A 84 8.57 7.64 5.05
N GLY A 85 7.80 7.13 6.02
CA GLY A 85 7.56 7.80 7.32
C GLY A 85 6.83 9.14 7.22
N GLY A 86 5.87 9.26 6.31
CA GLY A 86 5.08 10.48 6.11
C GLY A 86 5.71 11.52 5.16
N LYS A 87 6.92 11.28 4.64
CA LYS A 87 7.59 12.18 3.70
C LYS A 87 7.05 12.07 2.29
N GLY A 88 7.05 13.19 1.57
CA GLY A 88 6.63 13.26 0.16
C GLY A 88 5.12 13.04 -0.01
N ILE A 89 4.31 13.46 0.96
CA ILE A 89 2.86 13.30 0.97
C ILE A 89 2.21 14.68 1.09
N ARG A 90 1.29 15.03 0.19
CA ARG A 90 0.49 16.26 0.27
C ARG A 90 -0.98 15.97 0.00
N LYS A 91 -1.85 16.53 0.84
CA LYS A 91 -3.29 16.56 0.61
C LYS A 91 -3.63 17.75 -0.27
N VAL A 92 -4.37 17.52 -1.35
CA VAL A 92 -4.83 18.56 -2.28
C VAL A 92 -6.35 18.63 -2.26
N ASN A 93 -6.92 19.82 -2.00
CA ASN A 93 -8.37 20.00 -1.89
C ASN A 93 -9.04 20.42 -3.20
N CYS A 94 -8.33 21.12 -4.08
CA CYS A 94 -8.83 21.58 -5.38
C CYS A 94 -7.70 21.71 -6.41
N ALA A 95 -8.06 21.98 -7.66
CA ALA A 95 -7.11 22.11 -8.78
C ALA A 95 -6.10 23.25 -8.57
N ASP A 96 -6.53 24.38 -8.02
CA ASP A 96 -5.67 25.57 -7.83
C ASP A 96 -4.49 25.30 -6.88
N ASP A 97 -4.68 24.42 -5.89
CA ASP A 97 -3.65 24.06 -4.92
C ASP A 97 -2.61 23.07 -5.50
N PHE A 98 -2.99 22.31 -6.54
CA PHE A 98 -2.24 21.15 -7.01
C PHE A 98 -0.81 21.49 -7.48
N PRO A 99 -0.57 22.51 -8.33
CA PRO A 99 0.78 22.78 -8.86
C PRO A 99 1.81 23.07 -7.76
N ASN A 100 1.42 23.80 -6.72
CA ASN A 100 2.33 24.12 -5.62
C ASN A 100 2.62 22.88 -4.77
N LEU A 101 1.59 22.11 -4.42
CA LEU A 101 1.72 20.93 -3.58
C LEU A 101 2.49 19.79 -4.28
N PHE A 102 2.31 19.64 -5.60
CA PHE A 102 3.11 18.71 -6.40
C PHE A 102 4.60 19.07 -6.38
N ARG A 103 4.95 20.34 -6.60
CA ARG A 103 6.35 20.80 -6.52
C ARG A 103 6.95 20.61 -5.13
N GLN A 104 6.16 20.75 -4.07
CA GLN A 104 6.63 20.45 -2.71
C GLN A 104 6.98 18.96 -2.54
N VAL A 105 6.20 18.04 -3.11
CA VAL A 105 6.53 16.61 -3.11
C VAL A 105 7.81 16.34 -3.88
N GLN A 106 7.96 16.93 -5.08
CA GLN A 106 9.20 16.80 -5.88
C GLN A 106 10.43 17.33 -5.14
N ALA A 107 10.29 18.46 -4.44
CA ALA A 107 11.40 19.06 -3.69
C ALA A 107 11.77 18.23 -2.43
N GLU A 108 10.77 17.60 -1.80
CA GLU A 108 10.98 16.79 -0.59
C GLU A 108 11.58 15.41 -0.90
N VAL A 109 11.21 14.82 -2.05
CA VAL A 109 11.74 13.53 -2.51
C VAL A 109 12.19 13.63 -3.98
N PRO A 110 13.34 14.28 -4.25
CA PRO A 110 13.81 14.51 -5.62
C PRO A 110 14.07 13.20 -6.38
N GLY A 111 13.56 13.12 -7.61
CA GLY A 111 13.74 11.97 -8.51
C GLY A 111 12.79 10.80 -8.27
N SER A 112 12.01 10.82 -7.19
CA SER A 112 11.04 9.76 -6.90
C SER A 112 9.81 9.88 -7.81
N PRO A 113 9.32 8.77 -8.38
CA PRO A 113 8.04 8.75 -9.09
C PRO A 113 6.91 9.23 -8.19
N ILE A 114 5.97 9.99 -8.75
CA ILE A 114 4.82 10.54 -8.01
C ILE A 114 3.54 9.91 -8.55
N PHE A 115 2.59 9.63 -7.67
CA PHE A 115 1.24 9.19 -8.04
C PHE A 115 0.18 10.00 -7.30
N VAL A 116 -1.05 9.97 -7.82
CA VAL A 116 -2.22 10.62 -7.21
C VAL A 116 -3.21 9.55 -6.79
N MET A 117 -3.71 9.63 -5.55
CA MET A 117 -4.72 8.70 -5.04
C MET A 117 -5.83 9.41 -4.30
N GLN A 118 -7.00 8.77 -4.20
CA GLN A 118 -8.13 9.29 -3.45
C GLN A 118 -7.78 9.42 -1.97
N LEU A 119 -8.23 10.51 -1.34
CA LEU A 119 -8.18 10.61 0.11
C LEU A 119 -9.34 9.84 0.73
N ALA A 120 -9.05 8.74 1.43
CA ALA A 120 -10.03 8.08 2.28
C ALA A 120 -10.40 8.99 3.47
N LYS A 121 -11.70 9.24 3.64
CA LYS A 121 -12.24 10.03 4.75
C LYS A 121 -12.66 9.10 5.88
N HIS A 122 -12.31 9.43 7.11
CA HIS A 122 -12.70 8.69 8.32
C HIS A 122 -12.36 7.19 8.29
N ALA A 123 -11.35 6.81 7.52
CA ALA A 123 -10.84 5.44 7.48
C ALA A 123 -9.92 5.16 8.66
N ARG A 124 -9.95 3.91 9.12
CA ARG A 124 -8.99 3.30 10.03
C ARG A 124 -7.78 2.82 9.25
N HIS A 125 -6.60 2.94 9.86
CA HIS A 125 -5.38 2.37 9.31
C HIS A 125 -5.16 1.03 10.00
N LEU A 126 -5.46 -0.06 9.30
CA LEU A 126 -5.34 -1.41 9.81
C LEU A 126 -4.21 -2.14 9.11
N GLU A 127 -3.56 -3.05 9.82
CA GLU A 127 -2.41 -3.77 9.32
C GLU A 127 -2.56 -5.26 9.57
N VAL A 128 -1.99 -6.07 8.69
CA VAL A 128 -1.82 -7.50 8.89
C VAL A 128 -0.33 -7.81 8.96
N GLN A 129 0.09 -8.42 10.07
CA GLN A 129 1.44 -8.97 10.18
C GLN A 129 1.53 -10.26 9.39
N ILE A 130 2.45 -10.31 8.42
CA ILE A 130 2.77 -11.52 7.66
C ILE A 130 4.12 -12.08 8.06
N LEU A 131 4.24 -13.40 8.01
CA LEU A 131 5.50 -14.11 8.14
C LEU A 131 5.57 -15.18 7.04
N ALA A 132 6.68 -15.18 6.29
CA ALA A 132 6.85 -16.09 5.17
C ALA A 132 8.23 -16.76 5.18
N ASP A 133 8.26 -18.04 4.80
CA ASP A 133 9.48 -18.84 4.71
C ASP A 133 10.02 -18.90 3.27
N GLN A 134 11.19 -19.53 3.10
CA GLN A 134 11.85 -19.68 1.80
C GLN A 134 11.20 -20.75 0.91
N TYR A 135 10.27 -21.55 1.45
CA TYR A 135 9.54 -22.58 0.72
C TYR A 135 8.22 -22.02 0.14
N GLY A 136 7.94 -20.75 0.46
CA GLY A 136 6.77 -19.96 0.06
C GLY A 136 5.49 -20.38 0.77
N ASN A 137 5.64 -20.87 1.99
CA ASN A 137 4.57 -20.78 2.98
C ASN A 137 4.53 -19.33 3.48
N ALA A 138 3.33 -18.81 3.64
CA ALA A 138 3.09 -17.52 4.27
C ALA A 138 1.85 -17.62 5.13
N ILE A 139 1.91 -16.99 6.31
CA ILE A 139 0.84 -16.92 7.29
C ILE A 139 0.61 -15.46 7.69
N SER A 140 -0.61 -15.15 8.12
CA SER A 140 -0.89 -13.99 8.97
C SER A 140 -0.70 -14.40 10.43
N LEU A 141 -0.26 -13.47 11.27
CA LEU A 141 -0.23 -13.68 12.72
C LEU A 141 -1.48 -13.09 13.37
N PHE A 142 -1.63 -11.77 13.26
CA PHE A 142 -2.81 -10.99 13.65
C PHE A 142 -2.72 -9.61 12.97
N GLY A 143 -3.66 -8.73 13.30
CA GLY A 143 -3.60 -7.34 12.90
C GLY A 143 -3.25 -6.33 13.98
N ARG A 144 -2.95 -5.12 13.51
CA ARG A 144 -2.82 -3.92 14.34
C ARG A 144 -3.76 -2.82 13.86
N ASP A 145 -4.28 -2.01 14.77
CA ASP A 145 -4.91 -0.73 14.48
C ASP A 145 -3.91 0.39 14.78
N CYS A 146 -3.49 1.08 13.71
CA CYS A 146 -2.52 2.18 13.74
C CYS A 146 -3.19 3.51 13.34
N SER A 147 -4.49 3.65 13.58
CA SER A 147 -5.29 4.81 13.16
C SER A 147 -4.91 6.11 13.86
N VAL A 148 -4.32 6.02 15.07
CA VAL A 148 -3.92 7.20 15.84
C VAL A 148 -2.60 7.73 15.31
N GLN A 149 -2.70 8.68 14.38
CA GLN A 149 -1.56 9.27 13.70
C GLN A 149 -1.53 10.79 13.87
N ARG A 150 -0.33 11.35 14.00
CA ARG A 150 -0.13 12.80 13.98
C ARG A 150 0.79 13.14 12.82
N ARG A 151 0.31 13.95 11.87
CA ARG A 151 1.07 14.36 10.67
C ARG A 151 1.64 13.16 9.89
N HIS A 152 0.83 12.12 9.69
CA HIS A 152 1.21 10.89 8.99
C HIS A 152 2.31 10.06 9.66
N GLN A 153 2.51 10.26 10.97
CA GLN A 153 3.37 9.44 11.81
C GLN A 153 2.49 8.69 12.81
N LYS A 154 2.68 7.37 12.91
CA LYS A 154 1.98 6.51 13.88
C LYS A 154 2.45 6.84 15.30
N ILE A 155 1.49 6.96 16.23
CA ILE A 155 1.73 7.42 17.60
C ILE A 155 1.23 6.40 18.63
N ILE A 156 0.07 5.81 18.38
CA ILE A 156 -0.50 4.74 19.20
C ILE A 156 -0.92 3.62 18.26
N GLU A 157 -0.45 2.43 18.59
CA GLU A 157 -0.69 1.20 17.87
C GLU A 157 -1.25 0.17 18.84
N GLU A 158 -2.34 -0.49 18.45
CA GLU A 158 -3.04 -1.47 19.27
C GLU A 158 -3.13 -2.80 18.53
N ALA A 159 -3.03 -3.91 19.26
CA ALA A 159 -3.26 -5.26 18.74
C ALA A 159 -4.25 -5.99 19.68
N SER A 160 -5.27 -6.69 19.17
CA SER A 160 -5.63 -6.90 17.75
C SER A 160 -6.48 -5.76 17.16
N ALA A 161 -6.68 -5.78 15.83
CA ALA A 161 -7.53 -4.82 15.12
C ALA A 161 -9.04 -5.08 15.36
N THR A 162 -9.55 -4.69 16.54
CA THR A 162 -10.91 -5.02 17.02
C THR A 162 -12.05 -4.28 16.30
N ILE A 163 -11.76 -3.22 15.54
CA ILE A 163 -12.79 -2.40 14.88
C ILE A 163 -13.42 -3.07 13.66
N ALA A 164 -12.70 -3.97 12.99
CA ALA A 164 -13.22 -4.73 11.87
C ALA A 164 -13.96 -5.98 12.38
N THR A 165 -15.08 -6.33 11.75
CA THR A 165 -15.76 -7.61 12.02
C THR A 165 -14.85 -8.78 11.64
N SER A 166 -14.95 -9.91 12.35
CA SER A 166 -14.12 -11.10 12.12
C SER A 166 -14.08 -11.53 10.65
N ASP A 167 -15.23 -11.62 9.96
CA ASP A 167 -15.29 -12.06 8.56
C ASP A 167 -14.52 -11.13 7.60
N VAL A 168 -14.57 -9.81 7.85
CA VAL A 168 -13.85 -8.81 7.06
C VAL A 168 -12.36 -8.89 7.36
N PHE A 169 -11.98 -9.04 8.63
CA PHE A 169 -10.58 -9.11 9.00
C PHE A 169 -9.92 -10.41 8.49
N GLU A 170 -10.62 -11.54 8.53
CA GLU A 170 -10.16 -12.78 7.88
C GLU A 170 -9.94 -12.60 6.37
N ASP A 171 -10.77 -11.79 5.70
CA ASP A 171 -10.58 -11.49 4.27
C ASP A 171 -9.32 -10.64 4.03
N MET A 172 -9.06 -9.66 4.89
CA MET A 172 -7.83 -8.88 4.88
C MET A 172 -6.61 -9.78 5.08
N GLU A 173 -6.67 -10.73 6.02
CA GLU A 173 -5.60 -11.70 6.26
C GLU A 173 -5.35 -12.61 5.06
N ARG A 174 -6.41 -13.15 4.45
CA ARG A 174 -6.31 -13.94 3.22
C ARG A 174 -5.68 -13.14 2.09
N CYS A 175 -6.07 -11.88 1.93
CA CYS A 175 -5.49 -10.98 0.93
C CYS A 175 -4.00 -10.75 1.18
N ALA A 176 -3.60 -10.49 2.43
CA ALA A 176 -2.20 -10.27 2.81
C ALA A 176 -1.34 -11.52 2.55
N VAL A 177 -1.82 -12.70 2.93
CA VAL A 177 -1.15 -13.99 2.66
C VAL A 177 -1.06 -14.27 1.17
N LYS A 178 -2.13 -14.01 0.40
CA LYS A 178 -2.14 -14.16 -1.05
C LYS A 178 -1.07 -13.29 -1.70
N LEU A 179 -0.98 -12.02 -1.30
CA LEU A 179 0.02 -11.08 -1.79
C LEU A 179 1.45 -11.57 -1.49
N ALA A 180 1.71 -12.00 -0.24
CA ALA A 180 3.01 -12.53 0.18
C ALA A 180 3.43 -13.78 -0.60
N LYS A 181 2.49 -14.69 -0.88
CA LYS A 181 2.77 -15.91 -1.68
C LYS A 181 3.03 -15.58 -3.15
N MET A 182 2.26 -14.67 -3.73
CA MET A 182 2.34 -14.28 -5.14
C MET A 182 3.72 -13.74 -5.52
N VAL A 183 4.32 -12.98 -4.61
CA VAL A 183 5.62 -12.32 -4.81
C VAL A 183 6.82 -13.10 -4.26
N GLY A 184 6.60 -14.31 -3.75
CA GLY A 184 7.66 -15.10 -3.11
C GLY A 184 8.31 -14.37 -1.93
N TYR A 185 7.50 -13.72 -1.09
CA TYR A 185 7.99 -12.98 0.07
C TYR A 185 8.67 -13.94 1.07
N VAL A 186 9.69 -13.43 1.77
CA VAL A 186 10.46 -14.18 2.79
C VAL A 186 10.77 -13.20 3.91
N SER A 187 10.71 -13.68 5.16
CA SER A 187 10.83 -12.89 6.40
C SER A 187 9.50 -12.30 6.87
N ALA A 188 9.57 -11.43 7.88
CA ALA A 188 8.45 -10.64 8.38
C ALA A 188 8.13 -9.47 7.44
N GLY A 189 6.86 -9.15 7.30
CA GLY A 189 6.37 -7.99 6.55
C GLY A 189 5.05 -7.51 7.10
N THR A 190 4.59 -6.34 6.67
CA THR A 190 3.30 -5.81 7.08
C THR A 190 2.53 -5.33 5.87
N VAL A 191 1.30 -5.82 5.71
CA VAL A 191 0.37 -5.32 4.71
C VAL A 191 -0.52 -4.28 5.37
N GLU A 192 -0.49 -3.05 4.86
CA GLU A 192 -1.29 -1.93 5.37
C GLU A 192 -2.57 -1.77 4.54
N TYR A 193 -3.66 -1.50 5.23
CA TYR A 193 -5.00 -1.32 4.68
C TYR A 193 -5.65 -0.06 5.23
N LEU A 194 -6.49 0.56 4.42
CA LEU A 194 -7.47 1.55 4.84
C LEU A 194 -8.82 0.86 4.98
N TYR A 195 -9.37 0.86 6.19
CA TYR A 195 -10.67 0.25 6.53
C TYR A 195 -11.71 1.34 6.80
N SER A 196 -12.86 1.25 6.15
CA SER A 196 -13.95 2.22 6.26
C SER A 196 -15.05 1.69 7.17
N GLN A 197 -15.84 2.60 7.75
CA GLN A 197 -16.92 2.25 8.69
C GLN A 197 -18.06 1.42 8.05
N ASP A 198 -18.17 1.45 6.73
CA ASP A 198 -19.12 0.63 5.97
C ASP A 198 -18.66 -0.83 5.78
N GLY A 199 -17.48 -1.19 6.32
CA GLY A 199 -16.91 -2.53 6.23
C GLY A 199 -16.00 -2.74 5.01
N SER A 200 -15.89 -1.75 4.11
CA SER A 200 -14.95 -1.83 2.98
C SER A 200 -13.49 -1.65 3.44
N PHE A 201 -12.57 -2.36 2.81
CA PHE A 201 -11.14 -2.17 3.01
C PHE A 201 -10.39 -2.06 1.68
N TYR A 202 -9.26 -1.36 1.71
CA TYR A 202 -8.43 -1.10 0.54
C TYR A 202 -6.96 -1.21 0.89
N PHE A 203 -6.19 -1.94 0.08
CA PHE A 203 -4.74 -2.03 0.18
C PHE A 203 -4.09 -0.65 0.06
N LEU A 204 -3.11 -0.39 0.92
CA LEU A 204 -2.33 0.84 0.94
C LEU A 204 -0.89 0.61 0.50
N GLU A 205 -0.18 -0.31 1.15
CA GLU A 205 1.19 -0.70 0.82
C GLU A 205 1.58 -2.00 1.53
N LEU A 206 2.69 -2.60 1.12
CA LEU A 206 3.37 -3.65 1.89
C LEU A 206 4.73 -3.11 2.33
N ASN A 207 4.95 -3.04 3.65
CA ASN A 207 6.25 -2.67 4.21
C ASN A 207 7.15 -3.92 4.26
N PRO A 208 8.22 -4.01 3.43
CA PRO A 208 9.00 -5.23 3.29
C PRO A 208 10.09 -5.35 4.36
N ARG A 209 9.70 -5.10 5.62
CA ARG A 209 10.59 -5.02 6.79
C ARG A 209 9.78 -5.31 8.05
N LEU A 210 10.49 -5.63 9.13
CA LEU A 210 9.90 -5.59 10.46
C LEU A 210 9.53 -4.15 10.82
N GLN A 211 8.36 -3.97 11.42
CA GLN A 211 7.88 -2.67 11.87
C GLN A 211 8.27 -2.41 13.34
N VAL A 212 8.28 -1.15 13.78
CA VAL A 212 8.74 -0.81 15.13
C VAL A 212 7.75 -1.29 16.20
N GLU A 213 6.47 -1.27 15.84
CA GLU A 213 5.30 -1.70 16.61
C GLU A 213 5.07 -3.22 16.61
N HIS A 214 6.00 -4.02 16.08
CA HIS A 214 5.87 -5.49 16.06
C HIS A 214 5.67 -6.14 17.46
N PRO A 215 6.19 -5.61 18.60
CA PRO A 215 5.94 -6.22 19.90
C PRO A 215 4.45 -6.26 20.30
N CYS A 216 3.61 -5.38 19.72
CA CYS A 216 2.17 -5.46 19.89
C CYS A 216 1.61 -6.79 19.36
N THR A 217 2.11 -7.24 18.20
CA THR A 217 1.73 -8.53 17.62
C THR A 217 2.38 -9.70 18.36
N GLU A 218 3.65 -9.59 18.76
CA GLU A 218 4.35 -10.63 19.53
C GLU A 218 3.56 -11.00 20.80
N MET A 219 3.08 -10.01 21.55
CA MET A 219 2.34 -10.22 22.80
C MET A 219 0.99 -10.94 22.63
N VAL A 220 0.32 -10.78 21.49
CA VAL A 220 -0.98 -11.43 21.24
C VAL A 220 -0.84 -12.73 20.43
N ALA A 221 0.30 -12.93 19.77
CA ALA A 221 0.58 -14.10 18.93
C ALA A 221 1.46 -15.15 19.60
N ASP A 222 2.16 -14.80 20.69
CA ASP A 222 3.20 -15.62 21.33
C ASP A 222 4.32 -16.04 20.33
N VAL A 223 4.79 -15.09 19.50
CA VAL A 223 5.85 -15.27 18.49
C VAL A 223 6.98 -14.28 18.72
#